data_AF-A0A2D6K7B0-F1
#
_entry.id   AF-A0A2D6K7B0-F1
#
_cell.length_a   1.000
_cell.length_b   1.000
_cell.length_c   1.000
_cell.angle_alpha   90.00
_cell.angle_beta   90.00
_cell.angle_gamma   90.00
#
_symmetry.space_group_name_H-M   'P 1'
#
loop_
_entity.id
_entity.type
_entity.pdbx_description
1 polymer ?
#
loop_
_entity_poly.entity_id
_entity_poly.type
_entity_poly.pdbx_seq_one_letter_code
_entity_poly.pdbx_strand_id
1 'polypeptide(L)'
;MGKKETTVNKVMETAQQLFLDGSYADVTMDQIAAGADVTKGALYHHYSSKEDLYLAMMISDLKEKKALFSTAVGLKGSCQERLRNLTEAFLMLPPKKRLLIKLVRRNINTLGIPTRNQLINAYQEALPNQVQSIIEDGIASKELKPGDPRLLAWSFVALVETVLSLHADRILNGKESKLEFVLNLFLNGACDQKATEAVTDLLQDLATTPTEDDIIIPSAAPTRSVDDPVFPEWRGKDLDDILLECRDLVEDDTYPTLSRWRESGRKILGHFQVYFPEEIAHAADMLPFKVRGGTVEPTHADSRFGSYLCSILKTSMELVLSDRVKLDMFVTHPICDAARNLAAVWGRNFDYPCQILYLPQNANSGYTATYLQGEYDRLQSTIEEISGNSVTQEELSQSIALFNRNRALLRELYEIKRDTPWLVSAEDAYCLVAISGLIPKEEHNLLLETVLPMIRSRTDAKKEDRIRIVFEGGFCEQPPLDLIRMVGQTCYVVDDDLLIGLRWILEDIPTEGDLLHNLADAYLEKSSYSPVQHDLRKPKEKMLQQRVEQSGAEAVILTAAKMCEPGLEEQVAYTHTLDKDGTAYFVSEFEENMTSFDHLGLQLETFMENLLFS
;
A
#
# COMPACT_ATOMS: atom_id res chain seq x y z
N MET A 1 4.97 51.06 -10.28
CA MET A 1 4.65 49.87 -9.47
C MET A 1 4.11 50.34 -8.14
N GLY A 2 2.80 50.18 -7.92
CA GLY A 2 2.10 50.72 -6.76
C GLY A 2 2.16 49.79 -5.55
N LYS A 3 1.99 50.33 -4.34
CA LYS A 3 1.99 49.62 -3.03
C LYS A 3 1.13 48.33 -3.00
N LYS A 4 0.10 48.27 -3.85
CA LYS A 4 -0.81 47.13 -4.03
C LYS A 4 -0.16 45.92 -4.74
N GLU A 5 0.73 46.17 -5.70
CA GLU A 5 1.44 45.15 -6.49
C GLU A 5 2.51 44.44 -5.65
N THR A 6 3.21 45.20 -4.79
CA THR A 6 4.18 44.66 -3.82
C THR A 6 3.54 43.76 -2.77
N THR A 7 2.29 44.05 -2.39
CA THR A 7 1.55 43.28 -1.38
C THR A 7 1.08 41.93 -1.93
N VAL A 8 0.57 41.90 -3.16
CA VAL A 8 0.16 40.66 -3.85
C VAL A 8 1.34 39.71 -4.06
N ASN A 9 2.51 40.23 -4.43
CA ASN A 9 3.70 39.39 -4.61
C ASN A 9 4.16 38.73 -3.30
N LYS A 10 4.13 39.45 -2.18
CA LYS A 10 4.44 38.89 -0.85
C LYS A 10 3.48 37.76 -0.46
N VAL A 11 2.19 37.95 -0.71
CA VAL A 11 1.17 36.92 -0.48
C VAL A 11 1.46 35.67 -1.31
N MET A 12 1.76 35.84 -2.61
CA MET A 12 2.11 34.71 -3.49
C MET A 12 3.38 33.98 -3.04
N GLU A 13 4.44 34.70 -2.68
CA GLU A 13 5.70 34.09 -2.22
C GLU A 13 5.54 33.32 -0.92
N THR A 14 4.74 33.87 0.01
CA THR A 14 4.41 33.25 1.30
C THR A 14 3.57 32.00 1.08
N ALA A 15 2.52 32.09 0.26
CA ALA A 15 1.68 30.95 -0.09
C ALA A 15 2.49 29.84 -0.76
N GLN A 16 3.37 30.17 -1.72
CA GLN A 16 4.26 29.19 -2.36
C GLN A 16 5.14 28.46 -1.34
N GLN A 17 5.64 29.15 -0.32
CA GLN A 17 6.47 28.53 0.70
C GLN A 17 5.64 27.56 1.55
N LEU A 18 4.54 28.06 2.10
CA LEU A 18 3.66 27.28 2.98
C LEU A 18 3.11 26.04 2.26
N PHE A 19 2.71 26.16 1.00
CA PHE A 19 2.24 25.00 0.21
C PHE A 19 3.37 24.06 -0.20
N LEU A 20 4.63 24.48 -0.27
CA LEU A 20 5.74 23.53 -0.48
C LEU A 20 6.04 22.75 0.81
N ASP A 21 5.98 23.42 1.96
CA ASP A 21 6.38 22.87 3.25
C ASP A 21 5.26 22.05 3.94
N GLY A 22 3.99 22.29 3.61
CA GLY A 22 2.83 21.59 4.18
C GLY A 22 1.88 21.03 3.12
N SER A 23 0.88 20.25 3.56
CA SER A 23 -0.19 19.78 2.68
C SER A 23 -1.12 20.94 2.29
N TYR A 24 -1.95 20.75 1.26
CA TYR A 24 -2.95 21.76 0.91
C TYR A 24 -3.91 22.04 2.08
N ALA A 25 -4.20 21.04 2.93
CA ALA A 25 -5.08 21.16 4.09
C ALA A 25 -4.46 22.03 5.20
N ASP A 26 -3.20 21.77 5.55
CA ASP A 26 -2.47 22.42 6.68
C ASP A 26 -2.29 23.92 6.50
N VAL A 27 -2.22 24.38 5.24
CA VAL A 27 -2.07 25.79 4.93
C VAL A 27 -3.39 26.51 5.08
N THR A 28 -3.43 27.51 5.96
CA THR A 28 -4.60 28.35 6.20
C THR A 28 -4.43 29.75 5.63
N MET A 29 -5.55 30.40 5.30
CA MET A 29 -5.54 31.81 4.89
C MET A 29 -4.98 32.72 5.99
N ASP A 30 -5.09 32.33 7.27
CA ASP A 30 -4.56 33.09 8.40
C ASP A 30 -3.03 33.01 8.49
N GLN A 31 -2.45 31.82 8.29
CA GLN A 31 -1.00 31.66 8.19
C GLN A 31 -0.42 32.45 7.02
N ILE A 32 -1.09 32.44 5.86
CA ILE A 32 -0.66 33.22 4.69
C ILE A 32 -0.74 34.72 4.98
N ALA A 33 -1.84 35.18 5.59
CA ALA A 33 -1.99 36.59 5.94
C ALA A 33 -0.92 37.05 6.94
N ALA A 34 -0.68 36.25 8.00
CA ALA A 34 0.35 36.51 9.00
C ALA A 34 1.76 36.51 8.38
N GLY A 35 2.09 35.50 7.57
CA GLY A 35 3.40 35.38 6.93
C GLY A 35 3.67 36.48 5.89
N ALA A 36 2.63 37.01 5.24
CA ALA A 36 2.75 38.09 4.27
C ALA A 36 2.66 39.50 4.89
N ASP A 37 2.47 39.60 6.21
CA ASP A 37 2.26 40.86 6.96
C ASP A 37 1.06 41.67 6.41
N VAL A 38 -0.07 40.98 6.20
CA VAL A 38 -1.34 41.57 5.74
C VAL A 38 -2.48 41.17 6.66
N THR A 39 -3.53 41.99 6.73
CA THR A 39 -4.74 41.62 7.47
C THR A 39 -5.52 40.54 6.71
N LYS A 40 -6.21 39.66 7.45
CA LYS A 40 -7.12 38.65 6.88
C LYS A 40 -8.11 39.29 5.90
N GLY A 41 -8.75 40.40 6.29
CA GLY A 41 -9.68 41.13 5.42
C GLY A 41 -9.05 41.65 4.12
N ALA A 42 -7.79 42.08 4.14
CA ALA A 42 -7.07 42.48 2.94
C ALA A 42 -6.78 41.28 2.02
N LEU A 43 -6.43 40.11 2.59
CA LEU A 43 -6.22 38.89 1.81
C LEU A 43 -7.52 38.44 1.12
N TYR A 44 -8.63 38.39 1.85
CA TYR A 44 -9.94 38.01 1.30
C TYR A 44 -10.51 38.99 0.28
N HIS A 45 -10.09 40.26 0.32
CA HIS A 45 -10.42 41.23 -0.73
C HIS A 45 -9.77 40.88 -2.08
N HIS A 46 -8.64 40.16 -2.06
CA HIS A 46 -7.90 39.77 -3.26
C HIS A 46 -8.22 38.36 -3.73
N TYR A 47 -8.50 37.44 -2.81
CA TYR A 47 -8.81 36.04 -3.08
C TYR A 47 -9.98 35.60 -2.23
N SER A 48 -11.09 35.22 -2.88
CA SER A 48 -12.33 34.80 -2.20
C SER A 48 -12.16 33.53 -1.37
N SER A 49 -11.20 32.67 -1.73
CA SER A 49 -10.93 31.42 -1.03
C SER A 49 -9.45 31.04 -1.09
N LYS A 50 -9.05 30.04 -0.27
CA LYS A 50 -7.73 29.38 -0.35
C LYS A 50 -7.49 28.78 -1.73
N GLU A 51 -8.54 28.21 -2.32
CA GLU A 51 -8.53 27.59 -3.64
C GLU A 51 -8.28 28.61 -4.75
N ASP A 52 -8.93 29.78 -4.67
CA ASP A 52 -8.70 30.88 -5.62
C ASP A 52 -7.26 31.40 -5.55
N LEU A 53 -6.72 31.53 -4.34
CA LEU A 53 -5.32 31.93 -4.13
C LEU A 53 -4.37 30.88 -4.69
N TYR A 54 -4.59 29.61 -4.38
CA TYR A 54 -3.78 28.50 -4.86
C TYR A 54 -3.77 28.42 -6.38
N LEU A 55 -4.94 28.52 -7.01
CA LEU A 55 -5.07 28.52 -8.46
C LEU A 55 -4.37 29.73 -9.08
N ALA A 56 -4.55 30.93 -8.55
CA ALA A 56 -3.89 32.13 -9.04
C ALA A 56 -2.36 32.02 -8.94
N MET A 57 -1.86 31.49 -7.82
CA MET A 57 -0.44 31.21 -7.60
C MET A 57 0.11 30.23 -8.65
N MET A 58 -0.55 29.09 -8.83
CA MET A 58 -0.12 28.05 -9.76
C MET A 58 -0.20 28.51 -11.22
N ILE A 59 -1.27 29.21 -11.61
CA ILE A 59 -1.38 29.78 -12.96
C ILE A 59 -0.28 30.81 -13.23
N SER A 60 0.05 31.65 -12.25
CA SER A 60 1.14 32.63 -12.40
C SER A 60 2.48 31.93 -12.66
N ASP A 61 2.78 30.91 -11.86
CA ASP A 61 4.01 30.12 -12.00
C ASP A 61 4.07 29.35 -13.33
N LEU A 62 2.97 28.74 -13.76
CA LEU A 62 2.88 28.05 -15.04
C LEU A 62 2.98 29.00 -16.24
N LYS A 63 2.47 30.23 -16.15
CA LYS A 63 2.63 31.26 -17.19
C LYS A 63 4.09 31.70 -17.34
N GLU A 64 4.79 31.91 -16.23
CA GLU A 64 6.23 32.22 -16.24
C GLU A 64 7.03 31.09 -16.89
N LYS A 65 6.75 29.84 -16.51
CA LYS A 65 7.35 28.65 -17.10
C LYS A 65 7.07 28.54 -18.60
N LYS A 66 5.80 28.72 -19.02
CA LYS A 66 5.41 28.70 -20.43
C LYS A 66 6.23 29.71 -21.24
N ALA A 67 6.36 30.95 -20.78
CA ALA A 67 7.13 31.99 -21.47
C ALA A 67 8.63 31.64 -21.58
N LEU A 68 9.21 31.09 -20.51
CA LEU A 68 10.59 30.61 -20.51
C LEU A 68 10.79 29.47 -21.51
N PHE A 69 9.92 28.46 -21.47
CA PHE A 69 10.04 27.29 -22.35
C PHE A 69 9.74 27.62 -23.80
N SER A 70 8.75 28.47 -24.10
CA SER A 70 8.51 28.92 -25.48
C SER A 70 9.73 29.62 -26.09
N THR A 71 10.51 30.33 -25.27
CA THR A 71 11.79 30.92 -25.70
C THR A 71 12.83 29.85 -26.01
N ALA A 72 12.97 28.84 -25.14
CA ALA A 72 13.91 27.73 -25.33
C ALA A 72 13.54 26.85 -26.54
N VAL A 73 12.24 26.58 -26.74
CA VAL A 73 11.69 25.81 -27.88
C VAL A 73 11.93 26.51 -29.21
N GLY A 74 11.88 27.84 -29.22
CA GLY A 74 12.06 28.67 -30.42
C GLY A 74 13.51 28.77 -30.92
N LEU A 75 14.48 28.23 -30.18
CA LEU A 75 15.86 28.11 -30.62
C LEU A 75 15.97 27.08 -31.75
N LYS A 76 16.77 27.38 -32.77
CA LYS A 76 17.06 26.45 -33.86
C LYS A 76 18.00 25.34 -33.38
N GLY A 77 17.78 24.12 -33.86
CA GLY A 77 18.61 22.96 -33.56
C GLY A 77 17.86 21.66 -33.83
N SER A 78 18.58 20.55 -33.65
CA SER A 78 18.02 19.19 -33.60
C SER A 78 16.99 19.03 -32.48
N CYS A 79 16.15 17.99 -32.57
CA CYS A 79 15.21 17.60 -31.53
C CYS A 79 15.92 17.44 -30.17
N GLN A 80 17.06 16.75 -30.16
CA GLN A 80 17.87 16.54 -28.96
C GLN A 80 18.39 17.86 -28.37
N GLU A 81 18.91 18.78 -29.19
CA GLU A 81 19.39 20.10 -28.71
C GLU A 81 18.25 20.93 -28.13
N ARG A 82 17.06 20.90 -28.76
CA ARG A 82 15.88 21.64 -28.28
C ARG A 82 15.34 21.06 -26.96
N LEU A 83 15.29 19.73 -26.83
CA LEU A 83 14.94 19.06 -25.57
C LEU A 83 15.97 19.34 -24.45
N ARG A 84 17.26 19.36 -24.81
CA ARG A 84 18.35 19.74 -23.88
C ARG A 84 18.17 21.17 -23.39
N ASN A 85 18.01 22.13 -24.30
CA ASN A 85 17.84 23.55 -23.96
C ASN A 85 16.62 23.79 -23.06
N LEU A 86 15.50 23.11 -23.35
CA LEU A 86 14.28 23.18 -22.52
C LEU A 86 14.55 22.64 -21.11
N THR A 87 15.17 21.47 -21.01
CA THR A 87 15.46 20.81 -19.73
C THR A 87 16.47 21.60 -18.91
N GLU A 88 17.50 22.14 -19.55
CA GLU A 88 18.49 23.00 -18.91
C GLU A 88 17.84 24.29 -18.40
N ALA A 89 17.01 24.96 -19.20
CA ALA A 89 16.27 26.14 -18.77
C ALA A 89 15.40 25.86 -17.53
N PHE A 90 14.80 24.67 -17.45
CA PHE A 90 14.06 24.24 -16.27
C PHE A 90 14.96 23.96 -15.07
N LEU A 91 16.05 23.22 -15.23
CA LEU A 91 17.00 22.89 -14.13
C LEU A 91 17.76 24.13 -13.62
N MET A 92 17.85 25.18 -14.42
CA MET A 92 18.42 26.47 -14.04
C MET A 92 17.47 27.34 -13.19
N LEU A 93 16.18 27.01 -13.11
CA LEU A 93 15.26 27.71 -12.22
C LEU A 93 15.68 27.56 -10.74
N PRO A 94 15.37 28.58 -9.90
CA PRO A 94 15.53 28.47 -8.45
C PRO A 94 14.85 27.21 -7.90
N PRO A 95 15.43 26.52 -6.89
CA PRO A 95 14.89 25.27 -6.35
C PRO A 95 13.39 25.34 -6.02
N LYS A 96 12.97 26.41 -5.34
CA LYS A 96 11.55 26.67 -5.03
C LYS A 96 10.66 26.64 -6.28
N LYS A 97 11.06 27.35 -7.34
CA LYS A 97 10.32 27.43 -8.61
C LYS A 97 10.28 26.08 -9.35
N ARG A 98 11.32 25.24 -9.23
CA ARG A 98 11.32 23.87 -9.77
C ARG A 98 10.31 22.99 -9.04
N LEU A 99 10.29 23.07 -7.70
CA LEU A 99 9.47 22.19 -6.86
C LEU A 99 7.97 22.50 -6.92
N LEU A 100 7.57 23.73 -7.25
CA LEU A 100 6.15 24.08 -7.42
C LEU A 100 5.42 23.17 -8.41
N ILE A 101 6.12 22.59 -9.39
CA ILE A 101 5.49 21.69 -10.36
C ILE A 101 4.92 20.43 -9.71
N LYS A 102 5.54 19.95 -8.62
CA LYS A 102 5.07 18.79 -7.86
C LYS A 102 3.73 19.04 -7.19
N LEU A 103 3.43 20.30 -6.86
CA LEU A 103 2.16 20.69 -6.24
C LEU A 103 0.96 20.44 -7.17
N VAL A 104 1.17 20.50 -8.50
CA VAL A 104 0.11 20.16 -9.45
C VAL A 104 -0.37 18.74 -9.19
N ARG A 105 0.51 17.74 -9.25
CA ARG A 105 0.12 16.33 -9.01
C ARG A 105 -0.33 16.10 -7.58
N ARG A 106 0.39 16.63 -6.59
CA ARG A 106 0.14 16.40 -5.16
C ARG A 106 -1.26 16.86 -4.72
N ASN A 107 -1.73 18.00 -5.22
CA ASN A 107 -2.95 18.62 -4.74
C ASN A 107 -4.09 18.60 -5.79
N ILE A 108 -3.92 17.97 -6.96
CA ILE A 108 -4.94 18.07 -8.03
C ILE A 108 -6.31 17.50 -7.61
N ASN A 109 -6.29 16.48 -6.75
CA ASN A 109 -7.48 15.83 -6.24
C ASN A 109 -8.12 16.56 -5.05
N THR A 110 -7.47 17.60 -4.51
CA THR A 110 -8.00 18.40 -3.39
C THR A 110 -8.76 19.65 -3.86
N LEU A 111 -8.78 19.93 -5.17
CA LEU A 111 -9.42 21.10 -5.75
C LEU A 111 -10.79 20.74 -6.32
N GLY A 112 -11.72 21.69 -6.26
CA GLY A 112 -13.02 21.57 -6.91
C GLY A 112 -12.88 21.41 -8.43
N ILE A 113 -13.83 20.70 -9.05
CA ILE A 113 -13.81 20.36 -10.49
C ILE A 113 -13.49 21.56 -11.40
N PRO A 114 -14.08 22.76 -11.22
CA PRO A 114 -13.78 23.91 -12.07
C PRO A 114 -12.32 24.36 -11.99
N THR A 115 -11.79 24.46 -10.78
CA THR A 115 -10.40 24.88 -10.49
C THR A 115 -9.41 23.83 -10.98
N ARG A 116 -9.69 22.55 -10.72
CA ARG A 116 -8.91 21.41 -11.20
C ARG A 116 -8.75 21.45 -12.72
N ASN A 117 -9.85 21.64 -13.45
CA ASN A 117 -9.81 21.70 -14.91
C ASN A 117 -8.99 22.88 -15.43
N GLN A 118 -9.11 24.05 -14.79
CA GLN A 118 -8.29 25.23 -15.14
C GLN A 118 -6.80 24.97 -14.90
N LEU A 119 -6.45 24.34 -13.77
CA LEU A 119 -5.07 24.02 -13.44
C LEU A 119 -4.47 22.98 -14.40
N ILE A 120 -5.22 21.92 -14.75
CA ILE A 120 -4.79 20.89 -15.71
C ILE A 120 -4.52 21.53 -17.07
N ASN A 121 -5.43 22.37 -17.56
CA ASN A 121 -5.27 23.03 -18.86
C ASN A 121 -4.04 23.95 -18.85
N ALA A 122 -3.86 24.75 -17.80
CA ALA A 122 -2.68 25.61 -17.66
C ALA A 122 -1.37 24.81 -17.60
N TYR A 123 -1.36 23.68 -16.90
CA TYR A 123 -0.20 22.80 -16.83
C TYR A 123 0.13 22.17 -18.19
N GLN A 124 -0.89 21.66 -18.89
CA GLN A 124 -0.78 21.08 -20.23
C GLN A 124 -0.18 22.07 -21.23
N GLU A 125 -0.69 23.31 -21.24
CA GLU A 125 -0.17 24.36 -22.11
C GLU A 125 1.26 24.79 -21.79
N ALA A 126 1.61 24.79 -20.51
CA ALA A 126 2.91 25.24 -20.06
C ALA A 126 4.03 24.24 -20.33
N LEU A 127 3.74 22.93 -20.23
CA LEU A 127 4.75 21.88 -20.26
C LEU A 127 4.55 20.87 -21.41
N PRO A 128 3.63 19.88 -21.33
CA PRO A 128 3.48 18.88 -22.39
C PRO A 128 3.34 19.44 -23.79
N ASN A 129 2.58 20.53 -23.98
CA ASN A 129 2.39 21.11 -25.32
C ASN A 129 3.68 21.69 -25.91
N GLN A 130 4.57 22.23 -25.08
CA GLN A 130 5.87 22.74 -25.53
C GLN A 130 6.77 21.59 -26.00
N VAL A 131 6.82 20.51 -25.21
CA VAL A 131 7.58 19.30 -25.56
C VAL A 131 6.98 18.62 -26.79
N GLN A 132 5.66 18.49 -26.87
CA GLN A 132 4.95 17.86 -27.98
C GLN A 132 5.33 18.48 -29.32
N SER A 133 5.42 19.81 -29.41
CA SER A 133 5.87 20.47 -30.64
C SER A 133 7.29 20.05 -31.07
N ILE A 134 8.21 19.85 -30.12
CA ILE A 134 9.58 19.39 -30.42
C ILE A 134 9.57 17.93 -30.87
N ILE A 135 8.71 17.10 -30.26
CA ILE A 135 8.55 15.69 -30.62
C ILE A 135 7.94 15.53 -32.01
N GLU A 136 6.89 16.30 -32.34
CA GLU A 136 6.27 16.31 -33.66
C GLU A 136 7.28 16.67 -34.76
N ASP A 137 8.07 17.73 -34.53
CA ASP A 137 9.16 18.13 -35.43
C ASP A 137 10.21 17.01 -35.57
N GLY A 138 10.61 16.39 -34.45
CA GLY A 138 11.60 15.31 -34.43
C GLY A 138 11.14 14.04 -35.15
N ILE A 139 9.85 13.70 -35.07
CA ILE A 139 9.26 12.59 -35.83
C ILE A 139 9.22 12.95 -37.32
N ALA A 140 8.80 14.17 -37.67
CA ALA A 140 8.74 14.63 -39.06
C ALA A 140 10.12 14.70 -39.72
N SER A 141 11.15 15.11 -38.98
CA SER A 141 12.55 15.14 -39.43
C SER A 141 13.24 13.77 -39.37
N LYS A 142 12.57 12.73 -38.84
CA LYS A 142 13.09 11.37 -38.62
C LYS A 142 14.25 11.27 -37.63
N GLU A 143 14.36 12.24 -36.73
CA GLU A 143 15.26 12.18 -35.56
C GLU A 143 14.69 11.27 -34.46
N LEU A 144 13.36 11.13 -34.39
CA LEU A 144 12.65 10.23 -33.48
C LEU A 144 11.90 9.13 -34.25
N LYS A 145 11.70 7.99 -33.60
CA LYS A 145 10.87 6.90 -34.12
C LYS A 145 9.41 7.34 -34.23
N PRO A 146 8.62 6.80 -35.19
CA PRO A 146 7.19 7.04 -35.25
C PRO A 146 6.48 6.61 -33.95
N GLY A 147 5.56 7.43 -33.47
CA GLY A 147 4.78 7.19 -32.25
C GLY A 147 3.75 8.29 -32.01
N ASP A 148 2.94 8.16 -30.98
CA ASP A 148 2.01 9.22 -30.56
C ASP A 148 2.81 10.39 -29.92
N PRO A 149 2.84 11.59 -30.53
CA PRO A 149 3.67 12.69 -30.04
C PRO A 149 3.26 13.19 -28.67
N ARG A 150 1.97 13.09 -28.33
CA ARG A 150 1.44 13.50 -27.04
C ARG A 150 1.94 12.53 -25.97
N LEU A 151 1.81 11.23 -26.16
CA LEU A 151 2.31 10.22 -25.20
C LEU A 151 3.82 10.39 -24.96
N LEU A 152 4.61 10.57 -26.02
CA LEU A 152 6.06 10.80 -25.91
C LEU A 152 6.39 12.09 -25.14
N ALA A 153 5.64 13.17 -25.36
CA ALA A 153 5.83 14.41 -24.61
C ALA A 153 5.53 14.25 -23.12
N TRP A 154 4.45 13.53 -22.77
CA TRP A 154 4.12 13.24 -21.38
C TRP A 154 5.16 12.36 -20.71
N SER A 155 5.67 11.34 -21.40
CA SER A 155 6.78 10.51 -20.91
C SER A 155 8.04 11.33 -20.65
N PHE A 156 8.41 12.24 -21.56
CA PHE A 156 9.56 13.12 -21.35
C PHE A 156 9.40 14.03 -20.14
N VAL A 157 8.23 14.67 -19.99
CA VAL A 157 7.94 15.52 -18.82
C VAL A 157 8.01 14.72 -17.53
N ALA A 158 7.51 13.48 -17.51
CA ALA A 158 7.61 12.60 -16.35
C ALA A 158 9.08 12.31 -15.99
N LEU A 159 9.95 12.02 -16.96
CA LEU A 159 11.38 11.81 -16.71
C LEU A 159 12.06 13.04 -16.08
N VAL A 160 11.73 14.24 -16.57
CA VAL A 160 12.24 15.51 -16.01
C VAL A 160 11.76 15.71 -14.58
N GLU A 161 10.50 15.39 -14.27
CA GLU A 161 9.95 15.51 -12.91
C GLU A 161 10.58 14.49 -11.94
N THR A 162 10.89 13.27 -12.40
CA THR A 162 11.55 12.22 -11.60
C THR A 162 12.90 12.67 -11.07
N VAL A 163 13.71 13.38 -11.88
CA VAL A 163 15.03 13.88 -11.46
C VAL A 163 14.96 15.05 -10.48
N LEU A 164 13.77 15.55 -10.14
CA LEU A 164 13.57 16.53 -9.07
C LEU A 164 13.38 15.89 -7.69
N SER A 165 13.34 14.56 -7.59
CA SER A 165 13.21 13.85 -6.31
C SER A 165 14.48 14.00 -5.44
N LEU A 166 14.29 13.88 -4.12
CA LEU A 166 15.42 13.87 -3.17
C LEU A 166 16.35 12.68 -3.43
N HIS A 167 15.79 11.54 -3.86
CA HIS A 167 16.57 10.38 -4.27
C HIS A 167 17.47 10.70 -5.46
N ALA A 168 16.92 11.35 -6.50
CA ALA A 168 17.72 11.77 -7.65
C ALA A 168 18.78 12.82 -7.28
N ASP A 169 18.56 13.69 -6.30
CA ASP A 169 19.60 14.59 -5.77
C ASP A 169 20.77 13.83 -5.12
N ARG A 170 20.54 12.65 -4.53
CA ARG A 170 21.59 11.82 -3.90
C ARG A 170 22.41 11.04 -4.93
N ILE A 171 21.76 10.55 -5.98
CA ILE A 171 22.38 9.66 -6.98
C ILE A 171 22.99 10.44 -8.15
N LEU A 172 22.32 11.51 -8.60
CA LEU A 172 22.75 12.30 -9.77
C LEU A 172 23.43 13.59 -9.29
N ASN A 173 24.75 13.61 -9.39
CA ASN A 173 25.61 14.68 -8.90
C ASN A 173 25.49 15.97 -9.72
N GLY A 174 24.46 16.76 -9.43
CA GLY A 174 24.27 18.10 -10.01
C GLY A 174 23.42 18.11 -11.29
N LYS A 175 23.26 19.31 -11.85
CA LYS A 175 22.30 19.56 -12.93
C LYS A 175 22.66 18.84 -14.23
N GLU A 176 23.96 18.75 -14.55
CA GLU A 176 24.40 18.12 -15.80
C GLU A 176 24.13 16.61 -15.79
N SER A 177 24.44 15.90 -14.70
CA SER A 177 24.14 14.47 -14.58
C SER A 177 22.63 14.18 -14.67
N LYS A 178 21.79 15.08 -14.16
CA LYS A 178 20.33 14.98 -14.30
C LYS A 178 19.87 15.19 -15.74
N LEU A 179 20.44 16.19 -16.41
CA LEU A 179 20.16 16.50 -17.81
C LEU A 179 20.56 15.33 -18.71
N GLU A 180 21.77 14.79 -18.52
CA GLU A 180 22.27 13.63 -19.27
C GLU A 180 21.42 12.39 -19.01
N PHE A 181 21.05 12.11 -17.75
CA PHE A 181 20.20 10.99 -17.41
C PHE A 181 18.85 11.04 -18.15
N VAL A 182 18.16 12.18 -18.09
CA VAL A 182 16.86 12.37 -18.76
C VAL A 182 16.98 12.18 -20.27
N LEU A 183 17.95 12.85 -20.90
CA LEU A 183 18.12 12.81 -22.35
C LEU A 183 18.52 11.41 -22.83
N ASN A 184 19.45 10.75 -22.13
CA ASN A 184 19.92 9.42 -22.50
C ASN A 184 18.79 8.39 -22.37
N LEU A 185 18.11 8.37 -21.23
CA LEU A 185 17.00 7.45 -21.00
C LEU A 185 15.86 7.66 -22.01
N PHE A 186 15.54 8.91 -22.37
CA PHE A 186 14.50 9.19 -23.34
C PHE A 186 14.88 8.82 -24.78
N LEU A 187 16.10 9.15 -25.21
CA LEU A 187 16.52 8.95 -26.60
C LEU A 187 17.01 7.52 -26.87
N ASN A 188 17.63 6.88 -25.88
CA ASN A 188 18.29 5.59 -26.04
C ASN A 188 17.61 4.46 -25.24
N GLY A 189 16.68 4.78 -24.33
CA GLY A 189 16.04 3.80 -23.45
C GLY A 189 16.93 3.40 -22.27
N ALA A 190 16.46 2.42 -21.48
CA ALA A 190 17.15 1.92 -20.29
C ALA A 190 18.09 0.73 -20.56
N CYS A 191 18.02 0.13 -21.75
CA CYS A 191 18.85 -1.01 -22.11
C CYS A 191 20.31 -0.59 -22.34
N ASP A 192 21.25 -1.40 -21.86
CA ASP A 192 22.66 -1.22 -22.20
C ASP A 192 22.86 -1.45 -23.71
N GLN A 193 23.52 -0.51 -24.40
CA GLN A 193 23.83 -0.65 -25.82
C GLN A 193 24.64 -1.93 -26.10
N LYS A 194 25.46 -2.38 -25.14
CA LYS A 194 26.18 -3.67 -25.24
C LYS A 194 25.27 -4.89 -25.11
N ALA A 195 24.22 -4.81 -24.31
CA ALA A 195 23.22 -5.88 -24.21
C ALA A 195 22.35 -5.95 -25.47
N THR A 196 22.17 -4.83 -26.17
CA THR A 196 21.36 -4.75 -27.39
C THR A 196 22.04 -5.43 -28.58
N GLU A 197 23.37 -5.35 -28.69
CA GLU A 197 24.15 -6.13 -29.68
C GLU A 197 24.07 -7.64 -29.38
N ALA A 198 24.20 -8.05 -28.11
CA ALA A 198 24.07 -9.45 -27.70
C ALA A 198 22.67 -10.04 -27.93
N VAL A 199 21.60 -9.24 -27.78
CA VAL A 199 20.22 -9.64 -28.07
C VAL A 199 19.97 -9.71 -29.58
N THR A 200 20.64 -8.88 -30.39
CA THR A 200 20.52 -8.93 -31.84
C THR A 200 21.22 -10.17 -32.42
N ASP A 201 22.34 -10.60 -31.82
CA ASP A 201 23.01 -11.85 -32.15
C ASP A 201 22.16 -13.07 -31.72
N LEU A 202 21.54 -13.03 -30.53
CA LEU A 202 20.63 -14.09 -30.07
C LEU A 202 19.39 -14.27 -30.97
N LEU A 203 18.88 -13.18 -31.56
CA LEU A 203 17.73 -13.22 -32.46
C LEU A 203 18.08 -13.73 -33.88
N GLN A 204 19.37 -13.78 -34.24
CA GLN A 204 19.82 -14.42 -35.48
C GLN A 204 20.03 -15.94 -35.32
N ASP A 205 20.39 -16.41 -34.12
CA ASP A 205 20.56 -17.85 -33.83
C ASP A 205 19.24 -18.62 -33.62
N LEU A 206 18.12 -17.92 -33.36
CA LEU A 206 16.78 -18.51 -33.22
C LEU A 206 16.13 -18.98 -34.54
N ALA A 207 16.87 -19.02 -35.66
CA ALA A 207 16.41 -19.54 -36.95
C ALA A 207 16.74 -21.03 -37.18
N THR A 208 17.13 -21.79 -36.14
CA THR A 208 17.29 -23.25 -36.24
C THR A 208 16.39 -23.99 -35.26
N THR A 209 15.70 -25.00 -35.78
CA THR A 209 14.65 -25.78 -35.11
C THR A 209 15.28 -26.70 -34.05
N PRO A 210 14.74 -26.81 -32.82
CA PRO A 210 15.23 -27.80 -31.87
C PRO A 210 14.71 -29.20 -32.20
N THR A 211 15.59 -30.19 -32.08
CA THR A 211 15.28 -31.63 -32.07
C THR A 211 14.94 -32.12 -30.67
N GLU A 212 14.13 -33.18 -30.60
CA GLU A 212 13.39 -33.72 -29.44
C GLU A 212 14.19 -34.34 -28.28
N ASP A 213 15.52 -34.28 -28.26
CA ASP A 213 16.30 -34.94 -27.21
C ASP A 213 17.21 -33.93 -26.50
N ASP A 214 16.69 -33.29 -25.44
CA ASP A 214 17.46 -32.83 -24.27
C ASP A 214 16.52 -32.20 -23.24
N ILE A 215 15.70 -33.02 -22.57
CA ILE A 215 15.06 -32.63 -21.31
C ILE A 215 16.00 -33.03 -20.18
N ILE A 216 16.84 -32.09 -19.76
CA ILE A 216 17.49 -32.15 -18.45
C ILE A 216 16.54 -31.48 -17.45
N ILE A 217 15.87 -32.30 -16.64
CA ILE A 217 15.18 -31.85 -15.43
C ILE A 217 16.25 -31.41 -14.43
N PRO A 218 16.28 -30.16 -13.95
CA PRO A 218 17.11 -29.82 -12.80
C PRO A 218 16.50 -30.50 -11.57
N SER A 219 17.17 -31.54 -11.07
CA SER A 219 16.92 -32.07 -9.74
C SER A 219 17.72 -31.26 -8.73
N ALA A 220 17.05 -30.47 -7.92
CA ALA A 220 17.37 -30.16 -6.53
C ALA A 220 16.43 -29.05 -6.08
N ALA A 221 15.60 -29.32 -5.07
CA ALA A 221 14.90 -28.28 -4.34
C ALA A 221 15.94 -27.26 -3.81
N PRO A 222 15.83 -25.97 -4.14
CA PRO A 222 16.72 -24.98 -3.57
C PRO A 222 16.48 -24.92 -2.06
N THR A 223 17.56 -24.99 -1.30
CA THR A 223 17.58 -24.69 0.13
C THR A 223 16.91 -23.34 0.39
N ARG A 224 15.96 -23.32 1.32
CA ARG A 224 15.18 -22.16 1.84
C ARG A 224 16.07 -21.08 2.45
N SER A 225 16.92 -20.44 1.62
CA SER A 225 17.90 -19.49 2.10
C SER A 225 17.39 -18.06 2.00
N VAL A 226 17.61 -17.31 3.07
CA VAL A 226 17.46 -15.86 3.16
C VAL A 226 18.43 -15.11 2.21
N ASP A 227 19.30 -15.83 1.51
CA ASP A 227 20.30 -15.28 0.59
C ASP A 227 19.71 -14.75 -0.74
N ASP A 228 18.49 -15.16 -1.12
CA ASP A 228 17.78 -14.65 -2.31
C ASP A 228 16.44 -13.98 -1.91
N PRO A 229 16.50 -12.77 -1.32
CA PRO A 229 15.30 -12.06 -0.85
C PRO A 229 14.40 -11.63 -1.99
N VAL A 230 13.08 -11.71 -1.77
CA VAL A 230 12.12 -11.04 -2.66
C VAL A 230 11.93 -9.57 -2.29
N PHE A 231 12.36 -9.16 -1.09
CA PHE A 231 12.29 -7.77 -0.61
C PHE A 231 13.66 -7.28 -0.08
N PRO A 232 14.70 -7.20 -0.92
CA PRO A 232 16.04 -6.74 -0.52
C PRO A 232 16.10 -5.28 -0.06
N GLU A 233 15.11 -4.46 -0.42
CA GLU A 233 15.18 -3.00 -0.34
C GLU A 233 15.43 -2.48 1.08
N TRP A 234 14.93 -3.16 2.12
CA TRP A 234 15.09 -2.73 3.51
C TRP A 234 16.47 -3.08 4.10
N ARG A 235 17.23 -4.00 3.50
CA ARG A 235 18.45 -4.55 4.11
C ARG A 235 19.54 -3.49 4.29
N GLY A 236 20.15 -3.48 5.48
CA GLY A 236 21.29 -2.61 5.79
C GLY A 236 20.95 -1.12 5.96
N LYS A 237 19.66 -0.77 6.01
CA LYS A 237 19.17 0.58 6.26
C LYS A 237 18.96 0.83 7.75
N ASP A 238 18.80 2.11 8.12
CA ASP A 238 18.34 2.47 9.46
C ASP A 238 16.83 2.21 9.60
N LEU A 239 16.30 2.35 10.83
CA LEU A 239 14.92 1.98 11.13
C LEU A 239 13.91 2.80 10.31
N ASP A 240 14.14 4.10 10.14
CA ASP A 240 13.17 4.98 9.49
C ASP A 240 13.10 4.68 7.99
N ASP A 241 14.25 4.44 7.38
CA ASP A 241 14.34 3.99 6.00
C ASP A 241 13.74 2.58 5.83
N ILE A 242 13.94 1.64 6.76
CA ILE A 242 13.29 0.31 6.71
C ILE A 242 11.76 0.44 6.75
N LEU A 243 11.23 1.24 7.68
CA LEU A 243 9.79 1.45 7.81
C LEU A 243 9.21 2.16 6.56
N LEU A 244 9.97 3.05 5.93
CA LEU A 244 9.59 3.64 4.65
C LEU A 244 9.48 2.58 3.54
N GLU A 245 10.47 1.70 3.38
CA GLU A 245 10.38 0.62 2.39
C GLU A 245 9.18 -0.31 2.66
N CYS A 246 8.86 -0.58 3.93
CA CYS A 246 7.69 -1.37 4.29
C CYS A 246 6.37 -0.69 3.88
N ARG A 247 6.27 0.64 4.04
CA ARG A 247 5.10 1.42 3.59
C ARG A 247 5.02 1.41 2.06
N ASP A 248 6.13 1.70 1.39
CA ASP A 248 6.19 1.73 -0.07
C ASP A 248 5.77 0.38 -0.66
N LEU A 249 6.25 -0.75 -0.13
CA LEU A 249 5.84 -2.09 -0.57
C LEU A 249 4.35 -2.38 -0.28
N VAL A 250 3.80 -1.90 0.83
CA VAL A 250 2.37 -2.08 1.15
C VAL A 250 1.47 -1.30 0.19
N GLU A 251 1.92 -0.14 -0.28
CA GLU A 251 1.18 0.73 -1.21
C GLU A 251 1.47 0.42 -2.70
N ASP A 252 2.49 -0.40 -3.00
CA ASP A 252 2.85 -0.78 -4.36
C ASP A 252 1.82 -1.73 -4.98
N ASP A 253 1.04 -1.20 -5.92
CA ASP A 253 -0.01 -1.91 -6.65
C ASP A 253 0.51 -2.85 -7.76
N THR A 254 1.83 -2.94 -7.94
CA THR A 254 2.52 -3.82 -8.91
C THR A 254 3.02 -5.12 -8.28
N TYR A 255 2.98 -5.26 -6.95
CA TYR A 255 3.36 -6.47 -6.21
C TYR A 255 4.72 -7.06 -6.63
N PRO A 256 5.82 -6.28 -6.52
CA PRO A 256 7.13 -6.69 -7.03
C PRO A 256 7.67 -7.96 -6.35
N THR A 257 7.36 -8.18 -5.07
CA THR A 257 7.80 -9.37 -4.32
C THR A 257 7.17 -10.65 -4.87
N LEU A 258 5.90 -10.61 -5.26
CA LEU A 258 5.21 -11.73 -5.89
C LEU A 258 5.81 -12.03 -7.27
N SER A 259 6.12 -10.98 -8.04
CA SER A 259 6.77 -11.12 -9.34
C SER A 259 8.14 -11.80 -9.23
N ARG A 260 9.00 -11.32 -8.32
CA ARG A 260 10.32 -11.94 -8.04
C ARG A 260 10.20 -13.38 -7.57
N TRP A 261 9.22 -13.68 -6.70
CA TRP A 261 8.96 -15.06 -6.29
C TRP A 261 8.63 -15.96 -7.49
N ARG A 262 7.77 -15.52 -8.40
CA ARG A 262 7.43 -16.28 -9.61
C ARG A 262 8.59 -16.43 -10.58
N GLU A 263 9.44 -15.42 -10.72
CA GLU A 263 10.62 -15.45 -11.60
C GLU A 263 11.61 -16.57 -11.20
N SER A 264 11.63 -16.94 -9.91
CA SER A 264 12.40 -18.10 -9.42
C SER A 264 11.78 -19.47 -9.77
N GLY A 265 10.66 -19.49 -10.51
CA GLY A 265 9.94 -20.72 -10.91
C GLY A 265 9.01 -21.29 -9.85
N ARG A 266 8.89 -20.64 -8.68
CA ARG A 266 8.02 -21.06 -7.58
C ARG A 266 6.59 -20.54 -7.74
N LYS A 267 5.65 -21.23 -7.10
CA LYS A 267 4.21 -21.00 -7.25
C LYS A 267 3.64 -20.15 -6.12
N ILE A 268 2.52 -19.47 -6.40
CA ILE A 268 1.82 -18.60 -5.46
C ILE A 268 0.43 -19.15 -5.19
N LEU A 269 0.11 -19.33 -3.91
CA LEU A 269 -1.23 -19.63 -3.43
C LEU A 269 -1.82 -18.33 -2.86
N GLY A 270 -2.82 -17.78 -3.53
CA GLY A 270 -3.60 -16.67 -2.98
C GLY A 270 -4.66 -17.20 -2.02
N HIS A 271 -4.71 -16.69 -0.79
CA HIS A 271 -5.79 -16.99 0.14
C HIS A 271 -6.54 -15.73 0.54
N PHE A 272 -7.86 -15.79 0.48
CA PHE A 272 -8.72 -14.75 0.98
C PHE A 272 -8.67 -14.70 2.51
N GLN A 273 -8.98 -13.54 3.08
CA GLN A 273 -9.22 -13.39 4.52
C GLN A 273 -10.24 -14.45 5.02
N VAL A 274 -10.22 -14.94 6.26
CA VAL A 274 -9.36 -14.55 7.39
C VAL A 274 -8.43 -15.70 7.80
N TYR A 275 -8.94 -16.93 7.93
CA TYR A 275 -8.28 -18.03 8.65
C TYR A 275 -7.74 -19.13 7.73
N PHE A 276 -6.56 -18.88 7.14
CA PHE A 276 -5.86 -19.88 6.32
C PHE A 276 -4.62 -20.42 7.06
N PRO A 277 -4.39 -21.74 7.11
CA PRO A 277 -3.18 -22.34 7.66
C PRO A 277 -2.01 -22.21 6.66
N GLU A 278 -1.37 -21.04 6.64
CA GLU A 278 -0.27 -20.71 5.71
C GLU A 278 0.89 -21.73 5.75
N GLU A 279 1.07 -22.44 6.86
CA GLU A 279 2.05 -23.51 7.01
C GLU A 279 1.94 -24.61 5.95
N ILE A 280 0.72 -24.95 5.53
CA ILE A 280 0.50 -26.03 4.55
C ILE A 280 1.04 -25.62 3.18
N ALA A 281 0.75 -24.38 2.76
CA ALA A 281 1.24 -23.83 1.49
C ALA A 281 2.77 -23.65 1.51
N HIS A 282 3.29 -23.13 2.63
CA HIS A 282 4.72 -22.94 2.81
C HIS A 282 5.50 -24.27 2.81
N ALA A 283 4.99 -25.30 3.48
CA ALA A 283 5.64 -26.62 3.52
C ALA A 283 5.77 -27.24 2.12
N ALA A 284 4.87 -26.89 1.20
CA ALA A 284 4.89 -27.30 -0.21
C ALA A 284 5.72 -26.37 -1.13
N ASP A 285 6.50 -25.44 -0.57
CA ASP A 285 7.29 -24.43 -1.32
C ASP A 285 6.44 -23.51 -2.22
N MET A 286 5.22 -23.21 -1.77
CA MET A 286 4.40 -22.13 -2.34
C MET A 286 4.48 -20.89 -1.45
N LEU A 287 4.40 -19.70 -2.05
CA LEU A 287 4.20 -18.47 -1.29
C LEU A 287 2.71 -18.33 -0.93
N PRO A 288 2.33 -18.36 0.35
CA PRO A 288 0.98 -17.99 0.77
C PRO A 288 0.81 -16.47 0.67
N PHE A 289 0.19 -16.01 -0.41
CA PHE A 289 -0.14 -14.60 -0.61
C PHE A 289 -1.47 -14.27 0.05
N LYS A 290 -1.46 -13.31 0.99
CA LYS A 290 -2.67 -12.81 1.66
C LYS A 290 -3.43 -11.86 0.75
N VAL A 291 -4.50 -12.36 0.11
CA VAL A 291 -5.37 -11.56 -0.74
C VAL A 291 -6.25 -10.68 0.16
N ARG A 292 -6.00 -9.36 0.15
CA ARG A 292 -6.59 -8.40 1.10
C ARG A 292 -7.25 -7.17 0.44
N GLY A 293 -7.65 -7.29 -0.82
CA GLY A 293 -8.06 -6.15 -1.63
C GLY A 293 -6.87 -5.27 -2.01
N GLY A 294 -7.14 -4.03 -2.40
CA GLY A 294 -6.12 -3.06 -2.76
C GLY A 294 -6.72 -1.81 -3.38
N THR A 295 -5.93 -0.73 -3.42
CA THR A 295 -6.33 0.58 -3.92
C THR A 295 -6.39 0.62 -5.45
N VAL A 296 -7.26 -0.22 -6.02
CA VAL A 296 -7.48 -0.36 -7.46
C VAL A 296 -8.96 -0.13 -7.78
N GLU A 297 -9.21 0.50 -8.92
CA GLU A 297 -10.58 0.68 -9.42
C GLU A 297 -11.07 -0.63 -10.05
N PRO A 298 -12.20 -1.22 -9.60
CA PRO A 298 -12.68 -2.53 -10.05
C PRO A 298 -13.35 -2.48 -11.44
N THR A 299 -12.59 -2.14 -12.48
CA THR A 299 -13.10 -1.98 -13.85
C THR A 299 -13.57 -3.28 -14.49
N HIS A 300 -12.91 -4.40 -14.20
CA HIS A 300 -13.27 -5.72 -14.71
C HIS A 300 -14.18 -6.47 -13.73
N ALA A 301 -13.87 -6.39 -12.45
CA ALA A 301 -14.56 -7.11 -11.38
C ALA A 301 -16.02 -6.67 -11.17
N ASP A 302 -16.36 -5.40 -11.40
CA ASP A 302 -17.73 -4.87 -11.18
C ASP A 302 -18.81 -5.64 -11.95
N SER A 303 -18.47 -6.22 -13.10
CA SER A 303 -19.41 -7.01 -13.90
C SER A 303 -19.64 -8.44 -13.37
N ARG A 304 -18.93 -8.85 -12.31
CA ARG A 304 -19.03 -10.17 -11.66
C ARG A 304 -19.74 -10.10 -10.31
N PHE A 305 -19.88 -8.91 -9.74
CA PHE A 305 -20.40 -8.69 -8.40
C PHE A 305 -21.57 -7.71 -8.38
N GLY A 306 -22.46 -7.84 -7.40
CA GLY A 306 -23.48 -6.82 -7.14
C GLY A 306 -22.84 -5.57 -6.53
N SER A 307 -23.41 -4.39 -6.82
CA SER A 307 -22.94 -3.11 -6.27
C SER A 307 -23.10 -2.99 -4.74
N TYR A 308 -23.88 -3.88 -4.13
CA TYR A 308 -24.16 -3.94 -2.70
C TYR A 308 -23.19 -4.87 -1.93
N LEU A 309 -22.11 -5.33 -2.58
CA LEU A 309 -21.08 -6.16 -1.94
C LEU A 309 -19.87 -5.31 -1.55
N CYS A 310 -19.18 -5.71 -0.48
CA CYS A 310 -17.99 -5.03 0.01
C CYS A 310 -16.88 -4.96 -1.06
N SER A 311 -16.06 -3.90 -0.99
CA SER A 311 -15.08 -3.58 -2.03
C SER A 311 -13.96 -4.61 -2.10
N ILE A 312 -13.53 -5.16 -0.96
CA ILE A 312 -12.43 -6.15 -0.91
C ILE A 312 -12.63 -7.32 -1.88
N LEU A 313 -13.86 -7.78 -2.11
CA LEU A 313 -14.14 -8.88 -3.04
C LEU A 313 -13.81 -8.49 -4.48
N LYS A 314 -14.22 -7.27 -4.84
CA LYS A 314 -14.08 -6.72 -6.18
C LYS A 314 -12.63 -6.38 -6.46
N THR A 315 -11.97 -5.65 -5.56
CA THR A 315 -10.56 -5.27 -5.73
C THR A 315 -9.64 -6.47 -5.68
N SER A 316 -9.87 -7.45 -4.80
CA SER A 316 -9.11 -8.71 -4.79
C SER A 316 -9.17 -9.43 -6.13
N MET A 317 -10.35 -9.45 -6.79
CA MET A 317 -10.50 -10.06 -8.10
C MET A 317 -9.89 -9.20 -9.20
N GLU A 318 -10.03 -7.87 -9.09
CA GLU A 318 -9.44 -6.91 -10.02
C GLU A 318 -7.92 -7.05 -10.09
N LEU A 319 -7.24 -7.27 -8.97
CA LEU A 319 -5.79 -7.50 -8.93
C LEU A 319 -5.35 -8.64 -9.87
N VAL A 320 -6.15 -9.71 -9.95
CA VAL A 320 -5.85 -10.85 -10.79
C VAL A 320 -6.36 -10.63 -12.22
N LEU A 321 -7.55 -10.06 -12.40
CA LEU A 321 -8.13 -9.77 -13.73
C LEU A 321 -7.32 -8.74 -14.51
N SER A 322 -6.65 -7.82 -13.82
CA SER A 322 -5.79 -6.78 -14.42
C SER A 322 -4.32 -7.21 -14.55
N ASP A 323 -4.02 -8.50 -14.38
CA ASP A 323 -2.67 -9.09 -14.47
C ASP A 323 -1.63 -8.52 -13.49
N ARG A 324 -2.04 -7.77 -12.46
CA ARG A 324 -1.15 -7.27 -11.40
C ARG A 324 -0.62 -8.38 -10.52
N VAL A 325 -1.46 -9.40 -10.28
CA VAL A 325 -1.09 -10.59 -9.50
C VAL A 325 -1.43 -11.85 -10.28
N LYS A 326 -0.48 -12.79 -10.34
CA LYS A 326 -0.68 -14.11 -10.97
C LYS A 326 -0.62 -15.21 -9.92
N LEU A 327 -1.71 -15.95 -9.79
CA LEU A 327 -1.88 -17.04 -8.84
C LEU A 327 -1.82 -18.40 -9.56
N ASP A 328 -1.35 -19.43 -8.85
CA ASP A 328 -1.42 -20.82 -9.29
C ASP A 328 -2.51 -21.60 -8.55
N MET A 329 -3.04 -21.03 -7.46
CA MET A 329 -4.18 -21.52 -6.70
C MET A 329 -4.84 -20.37 -5.97
N PHE A 330 -6.16 -20.42 -5.81
CA PHE A 330 -6.90 -19.52 -4.92
C PHE A 330 -7.71 -20.30 -3.88
N VAL A 331 -7.66 -19.86 -2.62
CA VAL A 331 -8.44 -20.44 -1.52
C VAL A 331 -9.30 -19.35 -0.88
N THR A 332 -10.57 -19.64 -0.69
CA THR A 332 -11.50 -18.80 0.08
C THR A 332 -12.18 -19.58 1.19
N HIS A 333 -12.94 -18.88 2.03
CA HIS A 333 -13.62 -19.44 3.18
C HIS A 333 -15.09 -19.00 3.20
N PRO A 334 -16.00 -19.83 3.71
CA PRO A 334 -17.40 -19.45 3.90
C PRO A 334 -17.58 -18.59 5.15
N ILE A 335 -16.84 -17.47 5.24
CA ILE A 335 -16.87 -16.54 6.38
C ILE A 335 -18.04 -15.56 6.32
N CYS A 336 -18.59 -15.31 5.13
CA CYS A 336 -19.80 -14.53 4.92
C CYS A 336 -20.47 -14.99 3.62
N ASP A 337 -21.68 -14.48 3.35
CA ASP A 337 -22.45 -14.85 2.16
C ASP A 337 -21.78 -14.45 0.84
N ALA A 338 -20.97 -13.41 0.85
CA ALA A 338 -20.24 -12.99 -0.33
C ALA A 338 -18.98 -13.86 -0.53
N ALA A 339 -18.17 -14.04 0.52
CA ALA A 339 -16.92 -14.81 0.48
C ALA A 339 -17.14 -16.29 0.13
N ARG A 340 -18.21 -16.92 0.64
CA ARG A 340 -18.52 -18.33 0.34
C ARG A 340 -18.75 -18.61 -1.15
N ASN A 341 -19.08 -17.59 -1.94
CA ASN A 341 -19.30 -17.70 -3.38
C ASN A 341 -18.04 -17.38 -4.20
N LEU A 342 -16.98 -16.84 -3.59
CA LEU A 342 -15.81 -16.36 -4.32
C LEU A 342 -15.13 -17.44 -5.14
N ALA A 343 -14.94 -18.65 -4.62
CA ALA A 343 -14.28 -19.72 -5.35
C ALA A 343 -15.01 -20.06 -6.67
N ALA A 344 -16.35 -20.04 -6.66
CA ALA A 344 -17.15 -20.30 -7.85
C ALA A 344 -17.14 -19.12 -8.84
N VAL A 345 -16.96 -17.88 -8.36
CA VAL A 345 -16.77 -16.71 -9.23
C VAL A 345 -15.37 -16.74 -9.85
N TRP A 346 -14.35 -17.02 -9.06
CA TRP A 346 -12.95 -17.16 -9.50
C TRP A 346 -12.78 -18.28 -10.52
N GLY A 347 -13.29 -19.48 -10.24
CA GLY A 347 -13.19 -20.63 -11.15
C GLY A 347 -13.96 -20.49 -12.46
N ARG A 348 -14.76 -19.41 -12.65
CA ARG A 348 -15.35 -19.05 -13.95
C ARG A 348 -14.47 -18.12 -14.78
N ASN A 349 -13.46 -17.49 -14.18
CA ASN A 349 -12.61 -16.49 -14.79
C ASN A 349 -11.17 -16.96 -14.95
N PHE A 350 -10.75 -18.03 -14.25
CA PHE A 350 -9.39 -18.53 -14.27
C PHE A 350 -9.35 -20.06 -14.35
N ASP A 351 -8.29 -20.58 -14.98
CA ASP A 351 -8.11 -22.02 -15.22
C ASP A 351 -7.39 -22.75 -14.07
N TYR A 352 -6.84 -22.02 -13.09
CA TYR A 352 -6.19 -22.62 -11.93
C TYR A 352 -7.20 -23.04 -10.85
N PRO A 353 -6.86 -24.01 -9.98
CA PRO A 353 -7.77 -24.50 -8.95
C PRO A 353 -8.19 -23.41 -7.96
N CYS A 354 -9.50 -23.32 -7.74
CA CYS A 354 -10.13 -22.39 -6.80
C CYS A 354 -10.90 -23.19 -5.74
N GLN A 355 -10.38 -23.23 -4.52
CA GLN A 355 -10.90 -24.09 -3.45
C GLN A 355 -11.64 -23.28 -2.38
N ILE A 356 -12.60 -23.93 -1.74
CA ILE A 356 -13.21 -23.46 -0.49
C ILE A 356 -12.58 -24.28 0.64
N LEU A 357 -12.00 -23.64 1.64
CA LEU A 357 -11.65 -24.27 2.92
C LEU A 357 -12.85 -24.11 3.85
N TYR A 358 -13.55 -25.21 4.15
CA TYR A 358 -14.75 -25.17 4.98
C TYR A 358 -14.39 -25.14 6.46
N LEU A 359 -14.48 -23.95 7.05
CA LEU A 359 -14.34 -23.78 8.50
C LEU A 359 -15.59 -24.27 9.24
N PRO A 360 -15.42 -24.85 10.43
CA PRO A 360 -16.54 -25.40 11.18
C PRO A 360 -17.46 -24.30 11.73
N GLN A 361 -18.75 -24.39 11.42
CA GLN A 361 -19.77 -23.46 11.91
C GLN A 361 -20.21 -23.76 13.35
N ASN A 362 -20.03 -25.01 13.81
CA ASN A 362 -20.26 -25.41 15.19
C ASN A 362 -18.93 -25.79 15.83
N ALA A 363 -18.19 -24.80 16.31
CA ALA A 363 -16.91 -25.00 16.98
C ALA A 363 -17.00 -25.91 18.22
N ASN A 364 -18.18 -26.02 18.83
CA ASN A 364 -18.41 -26.69 20.10
C ASN A 364 -18.69 -28.20 20.00
N SER A 365 -18.75 -28.76 18.79
CA SER A 365 -18.93 -30.21 18.59
C SER A 365 -17.63 -30.97 18.86
N GLY A 366 -17.73 -32.13 19.53
CA GLY A 366 -16.58 -33.00 19.80
C GLY A 366 -15.92 -33.61 18.55
N TYR A 367 -16.54 -33.48 17.37
CA TYR A 367 -16.00 -33.95 16.09
C TYR A 367 -15.32 -32.85 15.27
N THR A 368 -15.35 -31.60 15.77
CA THR A 368 -14.95 -30.44 14.98
C THR A 368 -13.46 -30.45 14.62
N ALA A 369 -12.58 -30.82 15.54
CA ALA A 369 -11.15 -30.92 15.27
C ALA A 369 -10.85 -31.96 14.17
N THR A 370 -11.49 -33.12 14.22
CA THR A 370 -11.35 -34.17 13.20
C THR A 370 -11.88 -33.72 11.83
N TYR A 371 -13.01 -33.00 11.81
CA TYR A 371 -13.55 -32.44 10.57
C TYR A 371 -12.57 -31.45 9.93
N LEU A 372 -12.07 -30.50 10.72
CA LEU A 372 -11.15 -29.47 10.23
C LEU A 372 -9.80 -30.05 9.82
N GLN A 373 -9.29 -31.04 10.55
CA GLN A 373 -8.13 -31.83 10.15
C GLN A 373 -8.33 -32.48 8.77
N GLY A 374 -9.49 -33.07 8.52
CA GLY A 374 -9.81 -33.65 7.20
C GLY A 374 -9.89 -32.60 6.08
N GLU A 375 -10.39 -31.40 6.38
CA GLU A 375 -10.37 -30.29 5.42
C GLU A 375 -8.95 -29.79 5.13
N TYR A 376 -8.06 -29.76 6.13
CA TYR A 376 -6.65 -29.45 5.94
C TYR A 376 -5.91 -30.52 5.13
N ASP A 377 -6.17 -31.81 5.38
CA ASP A 377 -5.61 -32.93 4.62
C ASP A 377 -6.04 -32.88 3.13
N ARG A 378 -7.33 -32.61 2.88
CA ARG A 378 -7.86 -32.41 1.53
C ARG A 378 -7.18 -31.25 0.82
N LEU A 379 -7.01 -30.13 1.52
CA LEU A 379 -6.37 -28.95 0.97
C LEU A 379 -4.87 -29.18 0.72
N GLN A 380 -4.16 -29.84 1.64
CA GLN A 380 -2.76 -30.25 1.48
C GLN A 380 -2.60 -31.08 0.20
N SER A 381 -3.45 -32.08 -0.01
CA SER A 381 -3.41 -32.93 -1.21
C SER A 381 -3.51 -32.10 -2.52
N THR A 382 -4.37 -31.09 -2.54
CA THR A 382 -4.51 -30.18 -3.71
C THR A 382 -3.29 -29.27 -3.87
N ILE A 383 -2.73 -28.79 -2.75
CA ILE A 383 -1.51 -27.96 -2.74
C ILE A 383 -0.31 -28.77 -3.23
N GLU A 384 -0.17 -30.03 -2.84
CA GLU A 384 0.89 -30.93 -3.31
C GLU A 384 0.80 -31.18 -4.82
N GLU A 385 -0.41 -31.41 -5.35
CA GLU A 385 -0.64 -31.59 -6.79
C GLU A 385 -0.25 -30.33 -7.58
N ILE A 386 -0.63 -29.15 -7.08
CA ILE A 386 -0.35 -27.88 -7.77
C ILE A 386 1.12 -27.52 -7.63
N SER A 387 1.72 -27.60 -6.45
CA SER A 387 3.12 -27.28 -6.24
C SER A 387 4.06 -28.23 -6.97
N GLY A 388 3.69 -29.52 -7.05
CA GLY A 388 4.58 -30.60 -7.48
C GLY A 388 5.47 -31.12 -6.35
N ASN A 389 5.29 -30.64 -5.12
CA ASN A 389 6.07 -31.00 -3.95
C ASN A 389 5.19 -31.73 -2.93
N SER A 390 5.61 -32.90 -2.46
CA SER A 390 4.94 -33.60 -1.36
C SER A 390 5.31 -32.96 -0.02
N VAL A 391 4.32 -32.77 0.88
CA VAL A 391 4.53 -32.23 2.22
C VAL A 391 4.75 -33.37 3.19
N THR A 392 6.00 -33.57 3.59
CA THR A 392 6.36 -34.53 4.63
C THR A 392 6.02 -33.99 6.02
N GLN A 393 5.92 -34.89 7.00
CA GLN A 393 5.74 -34.52 8.40
C GLN A 393 6.88 -33.63 8.91
N GLU A 394 8.11 -33.85 8.44
CA GLU A 394 9.27 -33.03 8.81
C GLU A 394 9.17 -31.61 8.23
N GLU A 395 8.80 -31.46 6.96
CA GLU A 395 8.62 -30.15 6.33
C GLU A 395 7.48 -29.34 6.96
N LEU A 396 6.36 -29.99 7.26
CA LEU A 396 5.26 -29.33 7.96
C LEU A 396 5.64 -28.95 9.39
N SER A 397 6.38 -29.80 10.11
CA SER A 397 6.89 -29.49 11.45
C SER A 397 7.82 -28.27 11.44
N GLN A 398 8.75 -28.23 10.48
CA GLN A 398 9.65 -27.09 10.28
C GLN A 398 8.89 -25.82 9.90
N SER A 399 7.86 -25.93 9.05
CA SER A 399 6.99 -24.81 8.71
C SER A 399 6.25 -24.28 9.94
N ILE A 400 5.64 -25.16 10.75
CA ILE A 400 4.98 -24.77 11.99
C ILE A 400 5.97 -24.07 12.95
N ALA A 401 7.19 -24.58 13.08
CA ALA A 401 8.22 -23.95 13.91
C ALA A 401 8.58 -22.54 13.41
N LEU A 402 8.73 -22.36 12.09
CA LEU A 402 9.00 -21.06 11.47
C LEU A 402 7.86 -20.06 11.73
N PHE A 403 6.62 -20.51 11.59
CA PHE A 403 5.44 -19.69 11.83
C PHE A 403 5.22 -19.40 13.32
N ASN A 404 5.58 -20.31 14.23
CA ASN A 404 5.62 -20.02 15.67
C ASN A 404 6.63 -18.94 16.00
N ARG A 405 7.82 -18.97 15.37
CA ARG A 405 8.78 -17.86 15.52
C ARG A 405 8.16 -16.54 15.05
N ASN A 406 7.43 -16.56 13.94
CA ASN A 406 6.71 -15.38 13.46
C ASN A 406 5.65 -14.89 14.44
N ARG A 407 4.83 -15.80 14.99
CA ARG A 407 3.83 -15.49 16.02
C ARG A 407 4.47 -14.83 17.24
N ALA A 408 5.62 -15.35 17.70
CA ALA A 408 6.36 -14.76 18.80
C ALA A 408 6.83 -13.32 18.51
N LEU A 409 7.35 -13.07 17.31
CA LEU A 409 7.79 -11.74 16.89
C LEU A 409 6.60 -10.77 16.74
N LEU A 410 5.48 -11.23 16.21
CA LEU A 410 4.25 -10.43 16.12
C LEU A 410 3.68 -10.14 17.52
N ARG A 411 3.75 -11.07 18.47
CA ARG A 411 3.41 -10.80 19.87
C ARG A 411 4.31 -9.72 20.44
N GLU A 412 5.63 -9.77 20.22
CA GLU A 412 6.54 -8.70 20.63
C GLU A 412 6.20 -7.34 20.02
N LEU A 413 5.80 -7.27 18.74
CA LEU A 413 5.33 -6.04 18.11
C LEU A 413 4.09 -5.48 18.85
N TYR A 414 3.11 -6.34 19.16
CA TYR A 414 1.90 -5.94 19.87
C TYR A 414 2.16 -5.60 21.35
N GLU A 415 3.18 -6.20 21.99
CA GLU A 415 3.67 -5.75 23.29
C GLU A 415 4.22 -4.32 23.21
N ILE A 416 4.96 -3.96 22.15
CA ILE A 416 5.44 -2.58 21.96
C ILE A 416 4.26 -1.64 21.75
N LYS A 417 3.29 -2.00 20.88
CA LYS A 417 2.07 -1.20 20.67
C LYS A 417 1.32 -0.97 21.98
N ARG A 418 1.21 -2.01 22.81
CA ARG A 418 0.53 -1.92 24.09
C ARG A 418 1.32 -1.09 25.08
N ASP A 419 2.54 -1.48 25.40
CA ASP A 419 3.25 -0.98 26.58
C ASP A 419 3.99 0.34 26.30
N THR A 420 4.42 0.54 25.06
CA THR A 420 5.20 1.70 24.61
C THR A 420 4.75 2.22 23.22
N PRO A 421 3.46 2.57 23.03
CA PRO A 421 2.90 2.92 21.72
C PRO A 421 3.55 4.12 21.04
N TRP A 422 4.27 4.97 21.78
CA TRP A 422 5.00 6.10 21.20
C TRP A 422 6.27 5.70 20.43
N LEU A 423 6.71 4.44 20.52
CA LEU A 423 7.90 3.95 19.82
C LEU A 423 7.62 3.53 18.37
N VAL A 424 6.38 3.16 18.05
CA VAL A 424 5.95 2.70 16.72
C VAL A 424 4.57 3.27 16.40
N SER A 425 4.43 3.94 15.26
CA SER A 425 3.13 4.48 14.86
C SER A 425 2.17 3.36 14.43
N ALA A 426 0.87 3.68 14.39
CA ALA A 426 -0.16 2.71 14.03
C ALA A 426 0.03 2.18 12.60
N GLU A 427 0.36 3.07 11.66
CA GLU A 427 0.62 2.74 10.26
C GLU A 427 1.88 1.90 10.08
N ASP A 428 2.94 2.18 10.85
CA ASP A 428 4.19 1.40 10.78
C ASP A 428 3.99 0.00 11.32
N ALA A 429 3.29 -0.14 12.44
CA ALA A 429 2.95 -1.45 12.97
C ALA A 429 2.03 -2.23 12.02
N TYR A 430 1.06 -1.57 11.38
CA TYR A 430 0.22 -2.17 10.35
C TYR A 430 1.04 -2.67 9.16
N CYS A 431 1.96 -1.85 8.64
CA CYS A 431 2.82 -2.22 7.52
C CYS A 431 3.72 -3.40 7.87
N LEU A 432 4.33 -3.43 9.05
CA LEU A 432 5.11 -4.58 9.51
C LEU A 432 4.28 -5.88 9.51
N VAL A 433 3.01 -5.85 9.95
CA VAL A 433 2.13 -7.03 9.88
C VAL A 433 1.77 -7.38 8.43
N ALA A 434 1.47 -6.37 7.61
CA ALA A 434 1.04 -6.53 6.22
C ALA A 434 2.08 -7.23 5.35
N ILE A 435 3.37 -6.91 5.52
CA ILE A 435 4.46 -7.51 4.77
C ILE A 435 4.49 -9.04 4.93
N SER A 436 4.07 -9.58 6.08
CA SER A 436 3.97 -11.03 6.34
C SER A 436 3.14 -11.79 5.30
N GLY A 437 2.20 -11.13 4.62
CA GLY A 437 1.36 -11.70 3.57
C GLY A 437 1.87 -11.48 2.14
N LEU A 438 3.02 -10.81 1.96
CA LEU A 438 3.60 -10.42 0.67
C LEU A 438 4.97 -11.06 0.41
N ILE A 439 5.63 -11.61 1.43
CA ILE A 439 6.98 -12.18 1.36
C ILE A 439 7.06 -13.53 2.11
N PRO A 440 8.09 -14.36 1.85
CA PRO A 440 8.35 -15.59 2.59
C PRO A 440 8.51 -15.34 4.09
N LYS A 441 8.08 -16.31 4.91
CA LYS A 441 8.04 -16.11 6.36
C LYS A 441 9.43 -16.04 6.98
N GLU A 442 10.43 -16.67 6.38
CA GLU A 442 11.84 -16.55 6.74
C GLU A 442 12.32 -15.11 6.64
N GLU A 443 12.02 -14.45 5.53
CA GLU A 443 12.42 -13.07 5.29
C GLU A 443 11.68 -12.09 6.21
N HIS A 444 10.39 -12.34 6.44
CA HIS A 444 9.60 -11.55 7.39
C HIS A 444 10.08 -11.71 8.84
N ASN A 445 10.46 -12.92 9.26
CA ASN A 445 11.07 -13.14 10.56
C ASN A 445 12.37 -12.36 10.70
N LEU A 446 13.25 -12.39 9.69
CA LEU A 446 14.49 -11.62 9.72
C LEU A 446 14.23 -10.10 9.80
N LEU A 447 13.24 -9.60 9.06
CA LEU A 447 12.81 -8.20 9.13
C LEU A 447 12.40 -7.84 10.56
N LEU A 448 11.49 -8.60 11.17
CA LEU A 448 11.02 -8.35 12.54
C LEU A 448 12.14 -8.47 13.58
N GLU A 449 13.00 -9.48 13.46
CA GLU A 449 14.18 -9.66 14.33
C GLU A 449 15.15 -8.47 14.26
N THR A 450 15.21 -7.81 13.10
CA THR A 450 16.03 -6.61 12.91
C THR A 450 15.37 -5.37 13.50
N VAL A 451 14.09 -5.12 13.18
CA VAL A 451 13.44 -3.85 13.51
C VAL A 451 12.94 -3.76 14.95
N LEU A 452 12.50 -4.86 15.57
CA LEU A 452 11.94 -4.82 16.93
C LEU A 452 12.96 -4.31 17.97
N PRO A 453 14.23 -4.76 17.99
CA PRO A 453 15.25 -4.17 18.85
C PRO A 453 15.52 -2.69 18.54
N MET A 454 15.53 -2.31 17.27
CA MET A 454 15.74 -0.91 16.86
C MET A 454 14.61 -0.01 17.38
N ILE A 455 13.36 -0.44 17.24
CA ILE A 455 12.17 0.26 17.76
C ILE A 455 12.28 0.46 19.26
N ARG A 456 12.61 -0.60 20.02
CA ARG A 456 12.79 -0.52 21.48
C ARG A 456 13.92 0.41 21.90
N SER A 457 14.92 0.59 21.05
CA SER A 457 16.09 1.43 21.31
C SER A 457 15.94 2.89 20.87
N ARG A 458 14.80 3.28 20.27
CA ARG A 458 14.56 4.68 19.86
C ARG A 458 14.70 5.64 21.04
N THR A 459 15.53 6.67 20.87
CA THR A 459 15.78 7.70 21.89
C THR A 459 15.11 9.05 21.57
N ASP A 460 14.71 9.22 20.33
CA ASP A 460 14.10 10.43 19.76
C ASP A 460 12.57 10.43 19.86
N ALA A 461 11.95 9.25 20.01
CA ALA A 461 10.53 9.09 20.24
C ALA A 461 10.10 9.71 21.58
N LYS A 462 9.10 10.60 21.54
CA LYS A 462 8.54 11.25 22.73
C LYS A 462 7.17 10.69 23.03
N LYS A 463 6.97 10.31 24.30
CA LYS A 463 5.63 10.03 24.83
C LYS A 463 4.85 11.34 24.90
N GLU A 464 3.72 11.37 24.22
CA GLU A 464 2.73 12.44 24.23
C GLU A 464 1.53 12.04 25.10
N ASP A 465 0.71 13.02 25.44
CA ASP A 465 -0.54 12.81 26.17
C ASP A 465 -1.66 12.55 25.16
N ARG A 466 -1.73 11.31 24.66
CA ARG A 466 -2.75 10.85 23.71
C ARG A 466 -3.55 9.70 24.33
N ILE A 467 -4.84 9.70 24.06
CA ILE A 467 -5.76 8.64 24.46
C ILE A 467 -5.33 7.32 23.82
N ARG A 468 -5.37 6.25 24.62
CA ARG A 468 -5.09 4.88 24.20
C ARG A 468 -6.37 4.22 23.70
N ILE A 469 -6.37 3.67 22.50
CA ILE A 469 -7.57 3.08 21.89
C ILE A 469 -7.34 1.65 21.38
N VAL A 470 -8.41 0.86 21.40
CA VAL A 470 -8.53 -0.36 20.60
C VAL A 470 -9.24 -0.03 19.28
N PHE A 471 -8.66 -0.42 18.15
CA PHE A 471 -9.31 -0.30 16.83
C PHE A 471 -9.97 -1.63 16.45
N GLU A 472 -11.29 -1.64 16.28
CA GLU A 472 -12.06 -2.85 15.97
C GLU A 472 -12.83 -2.68 14.66
N GLY A 473 -12.97 -3.74 13.86
CA GLY A 473 -13.78 -3.76 12.64
C GLY A 473 -13.01 -3.89 11.33
N GLY A 474 -11.68 -3.97 11.36
CA GLY A 474 -10.81 -4.15 10.19
C GLY A 474 -10.31 -5.59 10.00
N PHE A 475 -10.99 -6.58 10.56
CA PHE A 475 -10.60 -7.99 10.48
C PHE A 475 -10.50 -8.61 9.08
N CYS A 476 -11.21 -8.07 8.08
CA CYS A 476 -11.28 -8.62 6.73
C CYS A 476 -10.87 -7.58 5.68
N GLU A 477 -11.76 -6.65 5.34
CA GLU A 477 -11.38 -5.48 4.54
C GLU A 477 -10.51 -4.55 5.39
N GLN A 478 -9.44 -4.03 4.79
CA GLN A 478 -8.50 -3.17 5.50
C GLN A 478 -8.83 -1.70 5.23
N PRO A 479 -8.80 -0.83 6.25
CA PRO A 479 -8.95 0.60 6.03
C PRO A 479 -7.77 1.15 5.20
N PRO A 480 -7.98 2.24 4.46
CA PRO A 480 -6.89 2.94 3.77
C PRO A 480 -5.76 3.30 4.75
N LEU A 481 -4.51 3.24 4.30
CA LEU A 481 -3.36 3.53 5.16
C LEU A 481 -3.41 4.95 5.74
N ASP A 482 -3.93 5.90 4.97
CA ASP A 482 -4.15 7.27 5.42
C ASP A 482 -5.19 7.38 6.56
N LEU A 483 -6.19 6.49 6.62
CA LEU A 483 -7.11 6.42 7.75
C LEU A 483 -6.39 5.93 9.01
N ILE A 484 -5.59 4.87 8.88
CA ILE A 484 -4.79 4.34 10.00
C ILE A 484 -3.83 5.41 10.51
N ARG A 485 -3.16 6.12 9.60
CA ARG A 485 -2.26 7.24 9.92
C ARG A 485 -2.99 8.37 10.63
N MET A 486 -4.17 8.77 10.14
CA MET A 486 -4.99 9.80 10.78
C MET A 486 -5.36 9.39 12.22
N VAL A 487 -5.83 8.16 12.42
CA VAL A 487 -6.13 7.64 13.76
C VAL A 487 -4.88 7.63 14.65
N GLY A 488 -3.73 7.19 14.14
CA GLY A 488 -2.46 7.13 14.87
C GLY A 488 -1.85 8.50 15.19
N GLN A 489 -2.21 9.55 14.45
CA GLN A 489 -1.81 10.93 14.76
C GLN A 489 -2.59 11.51 15.93
N THR A 490 -3.85 11.10 16.11
CA THR A 490 -4.71 11.58 17.20
C THR A 490 -4.61 10.71 18.45
N CYS A 491 -4.43 9.39 18.28
CA CYS A 491 -4.51 8.40 19.37
C CYS A 491 -3.32 7.44 19.37
N TYR A 492 -3.10 6.78 20.50
CA TYR A 492 -2.28 5.56 20.54
C TYR A 492 -3.14 4.33 20.25
N VAL A 493 -2.95 3.69 19.10
CA VAL A 493 -3.60 2.41 18.77
C VAL A 493 -2.85 1.28 19.47
N VAL A 494 -3.35 0.87 20.64
CA VAL A 494 -2.65 -0.07 21.54
C VAL A 494 -2.99 -1.53 21.29
N ASP A 495 -4.11 -1.79 20.63
CA ASP A 495 -4.53 -3.09 20.11
C ASP A 495 -5.46 -2.85 18.91
N ASP A 496 -5.58 -3.82 18.00
CA ASP A 496 -6.47 -3.76 16.85
C ASP A 496 -6.85 -5.15 16.33
N ASP A 497 -7.83 -5.25 15.42
CA ASP A 497 -8.17 -6.45 14.65
C ASP A 497 -7.71 -6.40 13.17
N LEU A 498 -6.88 -5.42 12.79
CA LEU A 498 -6.33 -5.28 11.45
C LEU A 498 -5.48 -6.49 11.08
N LEU A 499 -5.68 -7.00 9.86
CA LEU A 499 -4.99 -8.18 9.35
C LEU A 499 -4.97 -9.35 10.34
N ILE A 500 -6.02 -9.51 11.16
CA ILE A 500 -6.07 -10.57 12.19
C ILE A 500 -5.76 -11.93 11.59
N GLY A 501 -6.13 -12.17 10.34
CA GLY A 501 -5.83 -13.39 9.59
C GLY A 501 -4.34 -13.73 9.40
N LEU A 502 -3.40 -12.88 9.80
CA LEU A 502 -1.95 -13.15 9.85
C LEU A 502 -1.43 -13.38 11.28
N ARG A 503 -2.25 -13.15 12.30
CA ARG A 503 -1.88 -13.18 13.73
C ARG A 503 -2.99 -13.77 14.64
N TRP A 504 -3.93 -14.48 14.03
CA TRP A 504 -5.15 -14.95 14.67
C TRP A 504 -4.90 -16.08 15.66
N ILE A 505 -3.80 -16.83 15.54
CA ILE A 505 -3.38 -17.81 16.55
C ILE A 505 -2.51 -17.11 17.58
N LEU A 506 -2.96 -17.14 18.83
CA LEU A 506 -2.35 -16.36 19.92
C LEU A 506 -1.16 -17.08 20.56
N GLU A 507 -1.03 -18.39 20.38
CA GLU A 507 -0.04 -19.24 21.04
C GLU A 507 0.75 -20.09 20.04
N ASP A 508 1.86 -20.67 20.48
CA ASP A 508 2.62 -21.56 19.63
C ASP A 508 1.91 -22.92 19.45
N ILE A 509 2.04 -23.45 18.23
CA ILE A 509 1.47 -24.74 17.84
C ILE A 509 2.50 -25.84 18.09
N PRO A 510 2.13 -26.98 18.70
CA PRO A 510 3.07 -28.10 18.86
C PRO A 510 3.62 -28.60 17.52
N THR A 511 4.94 -28.79 17.45
CA THR A 511 5.68 -29.22 16.26
C THR A 511 5.87 -30.74 16.18
N GLU A 512 5.26 -31.48 17.11
CA GLU A 512 5.34 -32.94 17.20
C GLU A 512 3.93 -33.56 17.19
N GLY A 513 3.85 -34.85 16.89
CA GLY A 513 2.58 -35.59 16.83
C GLY A 513 1.83 -35.36 15.52
N ASP A 514 0.50 -35.25 15.62
CA ASP A 514 -0.39 -35.04 14.48
C ASP A 514 -0.49 -33.55 14.16
N LEU A 515 0.28 -33.11 13.17
CA LEU A 515 0.49 -31.69 12.87
C LEU A 515 -0.76 -31.02 12.28
N LEU A 516 -1.52 -31.72 11.44
CA LEU A 516 -2.79 -31.20 10.89
C LEU A 516 -3.83 -31.08 12.00
N HIS A 517 -3.86 -32.04 12.93
CA HIS A 517 -4.69 -31.94 14.12
C HIS A 517 -4.26 -30.75 15.00
N ASN A 518 -2.96 -30.53 15.20
CA ASN A 518 -2.45 -29.40 16.00
C ASN A 518 -2.85 -28.04 15.38
N LEU A 519 -2.82 -27.91 14.05
CA LEU A 519 -3.32 -26.72 13.35
C LEU A 519 -4.82 -26.54 13.58
N ALA A 520 -5.60 -27.62 13.50
CA ALA A 520 -7.05 -27.58 13.71
C ALA A 520 -7.42 -27.24 15.16
N ASP A 521 -6.72 -27.82 16.14
CA ASP A 521 -6.86 -27.52 17.57
C ASP A 521 -6.50 -26.05 17.86
N ALA A 522 -5.39 -25.56 17.29
CA ALA A 522 -5.02 -24.16 17.40
C ALA A 522 -6.11 -23.23 16.86
N TYR A 523 -6.80 -23.64 15.78
CA TYR A 523 -7.93 -22.87 15.27
C TYR A 523 -9.10 -22.76 16.25
N LEU A 524 -9.41 -23.87 16.94
CA LEU A 524 -10.58 -23.96 17.81
C LEU A 524 -10.30 -23.34 19.18
N GLU A 525 -9.15 -23.67 19.75
CA GLU A 525 -8.87 -23.38 21.15
C GLU A 525 -7.99 -22.14 21.30
N LYS A 526 -7.02 -21.92 20.40
CA LYS A 526 -5.98 -20.89 20.54
C LYS A 526 -6.17 -19.66 19.64
N SER A 527 -7.26 -19.61 18.88
CA SER A 527 -7.57 -18.45 18.04
C SER A 527 -8.08 -17.25 18.85
N SER A 528 -7.70 -16.06 18.42
CA SER A 528 -8.47 -14.84 18.62
C SER A 528 -9.84 -14.97 17.98
N TYR A 529 -10.79 -14.15 18.44
CA TYR A 529 -12.08 -14.01 17.78
C TYR A 529 -11.97 -13.15 16.52
N SER A 530 -12.97 -13.29 15.65
CA SER A 530 -13.41 -12.22 14.77
C SER A 530 -14.90 -12.40 14.46
N PRO A 531 -15.58 -11.40 13.88
CA PRO A 531 -17.01 -11.45 13.54
C PRO A 531 -17.43 -12.70 12.76
N VAL A 532 -16.52 -13.31 12.02
CA VAL A 532 -16.78 -14.46 11.14
C VAL A 532 -16.40 -15.83 11.73
N GLN A 533 -16.15 -15.91 13.04
CA GLN A 533 -16.01 -17.17 13.77
C GLN A 533 -17.16 -17.32 14.77
N HIS A 534 -17.93 -18.41 14.65
CA HIS A 534 -19.01 -18.72 15.59
C HIS A 534 -18.56 -19.74 16.63
N ASP A 535 -18.30 -19.27 17.85
CA ASP A 535 -18.00 -20.11 19.01
C ASP A 535 -18.65 -19.53 20.26
N LEU A 536 -19.60 -20.27 20.85
CA LEU A 536 -20.33 -19.85 22.05
C LEU A 536 -19.44 -19.78 23.31
N ARG A 537 -18.24 -20.38 23.29
CA ARG A 537 -17.24 -20.28 24.36
C ARG A 537 -16.44 -18.99 24.30
N LYS A 538 -16.40 -18.35 23.12
CA LYS A 538 -15.64 -17.13 22.83
C LYS A 538 -16.57 -15.99 22.39
N PRO A 539 -17.49 -15.49 23.26
CA PRO A 539 -18.33 -14.35 22.91
C PRO A 539 -17.46 -13.13 22.56
N LYS A 540 -17.68 -12.58 21.37
CA LYS A 540 -16.80 -11.59 20.75
C LYS A 540 -16.75 -10.30 21.57
N GLU A 541 -17.90 -9.89 22.09
CA GLU A 541 -18.04 -8.71 22.96
C GLU A 541 -17.23 -8.86 24.25
N LYS A 542 -17.14 -10.07 24.82
CA LYS A 542 -16.31 -10.34 26.00
C LYS A 542 -14.83 -10.34 25.67
N MET A 543 -14.46 -10.82 24.48
CA MET A 543 -13.06 -10.80 24.07
C MET A 543 -12.61 -9.37 23.72
N LEU A 544 -13.49 -8.53 23.16
CA LEU A 544 -13.22 -7.10 23.02
C LEU A 544 -13.00 -6.42 24.39
N GLN A 545 -13.88 -6.68 25.38
CA GLN A 545 -13.69 -6.19 26.76
C GLN A 545 -12.32 -6.60 27.31
N GLN A 546 -11.94 -7.88 27.18
CA GLN A 546 -10.64 -8.37 27.64
C GLN A 546 -9.48 -7.65 26.97
N ARG A 547 -9.56 -7.36 25.67
CA ARG A 547 -8.52 -6.61 24.95
C ARG A 547 -8.44 -5.16 25.41
N VAL A 548 -9.57 -4.50 25.64
CA VAL A 548 -9.61 -3.15 26.22
C VAL A 548 -8.94 -3.11 27.60
N GLU A 549 -9.31 -4.04 28.48
CA GLU A 549 -8.74 -4.14 29.82
C GLU A 549 -7.24 -4.45 29.80
N GLN A 550 -6.81 -5.47 29.05
CA GLN A 550 -5.42 -5.91 28.98
C GLN A 550 -4.51 -4.89 28.32
N SER A 551 -5.02 -4.14 27.34
CA SER A 551 -4.25 -3.10 26.67
C SER A 551 -4.23 -1.78 27.43
N GLY A 552 -5.04 -1.62 28.49
CA GLY A 552 -5.21 -0.35 29.18
C GLY A 552 -5.68 0.74 28.21
N ALA A 553 -6.59 0.38 27.31
CA ALA A 553 -7.25 1.33 26.42
C ALA A 553 -8.33 2.09 27.19
N GLU A 554 -8.49 3.36 26.83
CA GLU A 554 -9.45 4.29 27.43
C GLU A 554 -10.71 4.43 26.57
N ALA A 555 -10.60 4.12 25.27
CA ALA A 555 -11.72 4.10 24.35
C ALA A 555 -11.58 3.03 23.26
N VAL A 556 -12.68 2.77 22.55
CA VAL A 556 -12.72 1.88 21.39
C VAL A 556 -13.16 2.64 20.15
N ILE A 557 -12.44 2.47 19.05
CA ILE A 557 -12.92 2.89 17.73
C ILE A 557 -13.57 1.66 17.10
N LEU A 558 -14.90 1.65 17.06
CA LEU A 558 -15.69 0.62 16.40
C LEU A 558 -15.91 1.00 14.95
N THR A 559 -15.30 0.26 14.04
CA THR A 559 -15.48 0.44 12.61
C THR A 559 -16.21 -0.74 11.98
N ALA A 560 -16.66 -0.58 10.75
CA ALA A 560 -17.03 -1.68 9.88
C ALA A 560 -16.73 -1.26 8.45
N ALA A 561 -16.20 -2.18 7.65
CA ALA A 561 -16.16 -1.97 6.22
C ALA A 561 -17.59 -1.89 5.65
N LYS A 562 -17.82 -0.98 4.71
CA LYS A 562 -19.13 -0.88 4.05
C LYS A 562 -19.54 -2.22 3.46
N MET A 563 -20.83 -2.55 3.63
CA MET A 563 -21.41 -3.80 3.16
C MET A 563 -20.76 -5.07 3.78
N CYS A 564 -20.03 -4.94 4.89
CA CYS A 564 -19.58 -6.08 5.69
C CYS A 564 -20.67 -6.47 6.69
N GLU A 565 -21.59 -7.33 6.27
CA GLU A 565 -22.71 -7.79 7.13
C GLU A 565 -22.25 -8.35 8.48
N PRO A 566 -21.26 -9.27 8.58
CA PRO A 566 -20.78 -9.75 9.88
C PRO A 566 -20.20 -8.63 10.76
N GLY A 567 -19.45 -7.70 10.18
CA GLY A 567 -18.87 -6.58 10.94
C GLY A 567 -19.93 -5.63 11.48
N LEU A 568 -20.93 -5.29 10.65
CA LEU A 568 -22.04 -4.42 11.01
C LEU A 568 -22.96 -5.04 12.07
N GLU A 569 -23.18 -6.35 12.03
CA GLU A 569 -23.98 -7.06 13.05
C GLU A 569 -23.30 -7.01 14.42
N GLU A 570 -21.99 -7.24 14.48
CA GLU A 570 -21.23 -7.24 15.74
C GLU A 570 -21.16 -5.86 16.41
N GLN A 571 -21.22 -4.76 15.64
CA GLN A 571 -21.28 -3.42 16.23
C GLN A 571 -22.43 -3.27 17.23
N VAL A 572 -23.57 -3.94 17.02
CA VAL A 572 -24.71 -3.90 17.95
C VAL A 572 -24.36 -4.55 19.28
N ALA A 573 -23.70 -5.71 19.26
CA ALA A 573 -23.28 -6.42 20.47
C ALA A 573 -22.17 -5.67 21.21
N TYR A 574 -21.21 -5.11 20.47
CA TYR A 574 -20.10 -4.33 21.03
C TYR A 574 -20.59 -3.05 21.71
N THR A 575 -21.39 -2.23 21.02
CA THR A 575 -21.90 -0.97 21.58
C THR A 575 -22.70 -1.18 22.87
N HIS A 576 -23.63 -2.13 22.89
CA HIS A 576 -24.40 -2.46 24.09
C HIS A 576 -23.51 -2.89 25.27
N THR A 577 -22.42 -3.61 24.97
CA THR A 577 -21.47 -4.10 25.97
C THR A 577 -20.60 -2.96 26.51
N LEU A 578 -20.09 -2.10 25.64
CA LEU A 578 -19.30 -0.93 26.02
C LEU A 578 -20.13 0.10 26.79
N ASP A 579 -21.38 0.33 26.40
CA ASP A 579 -22.34 1.18 27.15
C ASP A 579 -22.54 0.66 28.59
N LYS A 580 -22.67 -0.66 28.75
CA LYS A 580 -22.89 -1.29 30.05
C LYS A 580 -21.68 -1.13 30.97
N ASP A 581 -20.47 -1.18 30.42
CA ASP A 581 -19.23 -1.07 31.17
C ASP A 581 -18.78 0.39 31.36
N GLY A 582 -19.42 1.34 30.66
CA GLY A 582 -19.04 2.74 30.65
C GLY A 582 -17.76 3.02 29.88
N THR A 583 -17.34 2.11 28.98
CA THR A 583 -16.20 2.32 28.09
C THR A 583 -16.60 3.25 26.96
N ALA A 584 -15.86 4.34 26.77
CA ALA A 584 -16.12 5.27 25.69
C ALA A 584 -15.85 4.62 24.32
N TYR A 585 -16.68 4.91 23.32
CA TYR A 585 -16.44 4.45 21.97
C TYR A 585 -16.89 5.43 20.89
N PHE A 586 -16.30 5.28 19.72
CA PHE A 586 -16.63 6.02 18.51
C PHE A 586 -16.96 5.04 17.39
N VAL A 587 -18.12 5.21 16.76
CA VAL A 587 -18.58 4.35 15.67
C VAL A 587 -18.30 5.02 14.33
N SER A 588 -17.74 4.27 13.39
CA SER A 588 -17.50 4.72 12.02
C SER A 588 -17.65 3.58 11.01
N GLU A 589 -17.64 3.95 9.73
CA GLU A 589 -17.55 3.03 8.61
C GLU A 589 -16.39 3.45 7.71
N PHE A 590 -15.77 2.49 7.04
CA PHE A 590 -14.76 2.77 6.02
C PHE A 590 -15.00 1.94 4.76
N GLU A 591 -14.29 2.32 3.72
CA GLU A 591 -14.21 1.59 2.45
C GLU A 591 -12.75 1.69 1.99
N GLU A 592 -12.18 0.62 1.47
CA GLU A 592 -10.75 0.56 1.12
C GLU A 592 -10.31 1.63 0.10
N ASN A 593 -11.22 2.10 -0.76
CA ASN A 593 -10.97 3.15 -1.76
C ASN A 593 -11.39 4.56 -1.29
N MET A 594 -11.70 4.73 0.01
CA MET A 594 -12.00 6.04 0.58
C MET A 594 -10.77 6.94 0.55
N THR A 595 -10.95 8.21 0.14
CA THR A 595 -9.83 9.17 -0.08
C THR A 595 -9.97 10.48 0.71
N SER A 596 -11.07 10.67 1.43
CA SER A 596 -11.31 11.89 2.22
C SER A 596 -11.63 11.52 3.66
N PHE A 597 -10.80 12.00 4.58
CA PHE A 597 -10.90 11.68 6.00
C PHE A 597 -11.12 12.92 6.87
N ASP A 598 -11.18 14.14 6.31
CA ASP A 598 -11.25 15.40 7.07
C ASP A 598 -12.44 15.43 8.05
N HIS A 599 -13.61 14.99 7.58
CA HIS A 599 -14.81 14.96 8.43
C HIS A 599 -14.67 13.94 9.57
N LEU A 600 -14.14 12.76 9.24
CA LEU A 600 -13.90 11.69 10.21
C LEU A 600 -12.84 12.12 11.24
N GLY A 601 -11.78 12.78 10.79
CA GLY A 601 -10.73 13.33 11.64
C GLY A 601 -11.28 14.35 12.62
N LEU A 602 -12.06 15.34 12.16
CA LEU A 602 -12.70 16.33 13.04
C LEU A 602 -13.63 15.68 14.08
N GLN A 603 -14.38 14.65 13.68
CA GLN A 603 -15.24 13.90 14.62
C GLN A 603 -14.42 13.14 15.66
N LEU A 604 -13.33 12.49 15.23
CA LEU A 604 -12.44 11.76 16.12
C LEU A 604 -11.72 12.70 17.09
N GLU A 605 -11.19 13.83 16.61
CA GLU A 605 -10.58 14.88 17.44
C GLU A 605 -11.58 15.37 18.50
N THR A 606 -12.81 15.70 18.10
CA THR A 606 -13.87 16.14 19.03
C THR A 606 -14.16 15.06 20.07
N PHE A 607 -14.20 13.79 19.67
CA PHE A 607 -14.42 12.68 20.59
C PHE A 607 -13.26 12.54 21.59
N MET A 608 -12.01 12.65 21.12
CA MET A 608 -10.81 12.59 21.97
C MET A 608 -10.70 13.76 22.94
N GLU A 609 -10.99 14.99 22.49
CA GLU A 609 -11.03 16.17 23.35
C GLU A 609 -12.04 15.98 24.48
N ASN A 610 -13.23 15.46 24.19
CA ASN A 610 -14.22 15.20 25.23
C ASN A 610 -13.73 14.22 26.30
N LEU A 611 -12.93 13.21 25.93
CA LEU A 611 -12.36 12.25 26.88
C LEU A 611 -11.20 12.82 27.70
N LEU A 612 -10.36 13.67 27.10
CA LEU A 612 -9.25 14.32 27.80
C LEU A 612 -9.72 15.35 28.84
N PHE A 613 -10.92 15.92 28.66
CA PHE A 613 -11.48 16.97 29.53
C PHE A 613 -12.67 16.52 30.40
N SER A 614 -13.09 15.25 30.32
CA SER A 614 -14.10 14.63 31.19
C SER A 614 -13.47 13.99 32.42
#